data_AF-A0A0Q9LQI2-F1
#
_entry.id   AF-A0A0Q9LQI2-F1
#
_cell.length_a   1.000
_cell.length_b   1.000
_cell.length_c   1.000
_cell.angle_alpha   90.00
_cell.angle_beta   90.00
_cell.angle_gamma   90.00
#
_symmetry.space_group_name_H-M   'P 1'
#
loop_
_entity.id
_entity.type
_entity.pdbx_description
1 polymer ?
#
loop_
_entity_poly.entity_id
_entity_poly.type
_entity_poly.pdbx_seq_one_letter_code
_entity_poly.pdbx_strand_id
1 'polypeptide(L)'
;MILYPPERFDINEWFTLISLAVLLTVAILLPKRFSPLSIIVYTVFTVFISQTVDSLIAVKPFDLYDVNDSSKYEVMDIVIYYFNYPPFTYIFLWFYDKWKLKGIYRNLYIIGFSLISVFFEWLAHLCHVFIYKGWKLWYSPFIYIVIFISYIFVFHLTENLLNPNQKKKSKA
;
A
#
# COMPACT_ATOMS: atom_id res chain seq x y z
N MET A 1 -3.57 2.35 -23.09
CA MET A 1 -4.31 3.00 -22.00
C MET A 1 -4.27 4.49 -22.26
N ILE A 2 -5.43 5.14 -22.40
CA ILE A 2 -5.49 6.59 -22.54
C ILE A 2 -5.60 7.13 -21.11
N LEU A 3 -4.69 8.03 -20.74
CA LEU A 3 -4.68 8.67 -19.43
C LEU A 3 -5.59 9.89 -19.47
N TYR A 4 -6.61 9.93 -18.62
CA TYR A 4 -7.54 11.04 -18.58
C TYR A 4 -7.17 12.03 -17.46
N PRO A 5 -7.28 13.35 -17.70
CA PRO A 5 -7.26 14.31 -16.59
C PRO A 5 -8.49 14.09 -15.70
N PRO A 6 -8.43 14.49 -14.42
CA PRO A 6 -9.60 14.42 -13.55
C PRO A 6 -10.73 15.28 -14.12
N GLU A 7 -11.97 14.80 -14.01
CA GLU A 7 -13.13 15.52 -14.55
C GLU A 7 -13.36 16.85 -13.82
N ARG A 8 -13.06 16.89 -12.52
CA ARG A 8 -13.04 18.08 -11.67
C ARG A 8 -11.86 17.97 -10.71
N PHE A 9 -11.33 19.11 -10.27
CA PHE A 9 -10.33 19.13 -9.22
C PHE A 9 -11.00 19.55 -7.90
N ASP A 10 -11.34 18.58 -7.06
CA ASP A 10 -12.11 18.75 -5.83
C ASP A 10 -11.46 18.06 -4.60
N ILE A 11 -12.30 17.65 -3.65
CA ILE A 11 -11.90 17.13 -2.35
C ILE A 11 -11.14 15.80 -2.46
N ASN A 12 -11.45 14.97 -3.44
CA ASN A 12 -10.76 13.69 -3.69
C ASN A 12 -9.27 13.92 -4.06
N GLU A 13 -8.95 14.88 -4.92
CA GLU A 13 -7.57 15.17 -5.30
C GLU A 13 -6.81 15.85 -4.19
N TRP A 14 -7.42 16.83 -3.51
CA TRP A 14 -6.81 17.46 -2.36
C TRP A 14 -6.49 16.44 -1.27
N PHE A 15 -7.42 15.53 -0.96
CA PHE A 15 -7.17 14.45 0.00
C PHE A 15 -6.01 13.55 -0.45
N THR A 16 -5.97 13.17 -1.72
CA THR A 16 -4.90 12.33 -2.29
C THR A 16 -3.52 13.02 -2.23
N LEU A 17 -3.46 14.31 -2.54
CA LEU A 17 -2.21 15.08 -2.49
C LEU A 17 -1.76 15.37 -1.06
N ILE A 18 -2.67 15.66 -0.15
CA ILE A 18 -2.35 15.89 1.27
C ILE A 18 -1.84 14.58 1.90
N SER A 19 -2.53 13.45 1.66
CA SER A 19 -2.08 12.15 2.14
C SER A 19 -0.71 11.78 1.58
N LEU A 20 -0.46 12.04 0.29
CA LEU A 20 0.85 11.87 -0.32
C LEU A 20 1.92 12.73 0.38
N ALA A 21 1.65 14.01 0.60
CA ALA A 21 2.57 14.92 1.26
C ALA A 21 2.91 14.43 2.68
N VAL A 22 1.90 13.98 3.44
CA VAL A 22 2.10 13.40 4.78
C VAL A 22 2.95 12.14 4.72
N LEU A 23 2.62 11.19 3.85
CA LEU A 23 3.35 9.92 3.73
C LEU A 23 4.80 10.12 3.28
N LEU A 24 5.05 10.98 2.29
CA LEU A 24 6.40 11.33 1.87
C LEU A 24 7.17 12.03 2.98
N THR A 25 6.55 12.97 3.69
CA THR A 25 7.19 13.67 4.81
C THR A 25 7.62 12.67 5.88
N VAL A 26 6.74 11.76 6.28
CA VAL A 26 7.06 10.71 7.25
C VAL A 26 8.17 9.82 6.69
N ALA A 27 8.06 9.32 5.46
CA ALA A 27 9.06 8.42 4.87
C ALA A 27 10.46 9.05 4.74
N ILE A 28 10.55 10.34 4.44
CA ILE A 28 11.83 11.07 4.32
C ILE A 28 12.45 11.35 5.70
N LEU A 29 11.62 11.63 6.71
CA LEU A 29 12.08 11.84 8.09
C LEU A 29 12.57 10.56 8.76
N LEU A 30 12.12 9.38 8.30
CA LEU A 30 12.59 8.11 8.82
C LEU A 30 14.07 7.90 8.46
N PRO A 31 14.92 7.51 9.44
CA PRO A 31 16.31 7.14 9.17
C PRO A 31 16.43 6.08 8.08
N LYS A 32 17.30 6.32 7.10
CA LYS A 32 17.56 5.38 6.00
C LYS A 32 17.99 4.04 6.56
N ARG A 33 17.30 2.99 6.13
CA ARG A 33 17.52 1.64 6.64
C ARG A 33 17.63 0.56 5.58
N PHE A 34 16.91 0.73 4.49
CA PHE A 34 16.93 -0.19 3.37
C PHE A 34 17.91 0.28 2.31
N SER A 35 18.54 -0.67 1.63
CA SER A 35 19.33 -0.38 0.44
C SER A 35 18.45 0.22 -0.66
N PRO A 36 19.00 1.03 -1.58
CA PRO A 36 18.23 1.54 -2.73
C PRO A 36 17.57 0.41 -3.54
N LEU A 37 18.24 -0.74 -3.65
CA LEU A 37 17.69 -1.89 -4.37
C LEU A 37 16.48 -2.50 -3.64
N SER A 38 16.54 -2.64 -2.31
CA SER A 38 15.40 -3.10 -1.51
C SER A 38 14.19 -2.17 -1.69
N ILE A 39 14.43 -0.85 -1.67
CA ILE A 39 13.37 0.16 -1.88
C ILE A 39 12.73 -0.01 -3.27
N ILE A 40 13.53 -0.18 -4.33
CA ILE A 40 13.01 -0.41 -5.69
C ILE A 40 12.12 -1.66 -5.71
N VAL A 41 12.58 -2.77 -5.11
CA VAL A 41 11.81 -4.02 -5.07
C VAL A 41 10.48 -3.82 -4.34
N TYR A 42 10.48 -3.16 -3.18
CA TYR A 42 9.27 -2.92 -2.40
C TYR A 42 8.29 -2.00 -3.14
N THR A 43 8.80 -0.96 -3.79
CA THR A 43 7.99 -0.03 -4.61
C THR A 43 7.35 -0.75 -5.78
N VAL A 44 8.14 -1.48 -6.58
CA VAL A 44 7.63 -2.21 -7.76
C VAL A 44 6.60 -3.26 -7.33
N PHE A 45 6.88 -4.00 -6.26
CA PHE A 45 5.92 -4.98 -5.73
C PHE A 45 4.63 -4.32 -5.21
N THR A 46 4.74 -3.15 -4.57
CA THR A 46 3.56 -2.38 -4.10
C THR A 46 2.67 -1.95 -5.25
N VAL A 47 3.26 -1.39 -6.30
CA VAL A 47 2.55 -0.98 -7.51
C VAL A 47 1.87 -2.19 -8.16
N PHE A 48 2.58 -3.32 -8.26
CA PHE A 48 2.03 -4.55 -8.83
C PHE A 48 0.85 -5.09 -8.02
N ILE A 49 0.99 -5.26 -6.70
CA ILE A 49 -0.06 -5.90 -5.89
C ILE A 49 -1.30 -5.02 -5.79
N SER A 50 -1.14 -3.69 -5.65
CA SER A 50 -2.27 -2.75 -5.56
C SER A 50 -3.11 -2.76 -6.83
N GLN A 51 -2.47 -2.57 -7.99
CA GLN A 51 -3.19 -2.63 -9.27
C GLN A 51 -3.80 -4.01 -9.54
N THR A 52 -3.14 -5.09 -9.10
CA THR A 52 -3.68 -6.45 -9.26
C THR A 52 -4.95 -6.65 -8.43
N VAL A 53 -4.94 -6.24 -7.16
CA VAL A 53 -6.11 -6.35 -6.27
C VAL A 53 -7.28 -5.54 -6.83
N ASP A 54 -7.02 -4.31 -7.29
CA ASP A 54 -8.09 -3.45 -7.79
C ASP A 54 -8.60 -3.94 -9.14
N SER A 55 -7.74 -4.47 -10.01
CA SER A 55 -8.15 -5.14 -11.25
C SER A 55 -9.01 -6.39 -11.01
N LEU A 56 -8.83 -7.07 -9.87
CA LEU A 56 -9.62 -8.25 -9.53
C LEU A 56 -11.00 -7.90 -8.96
N ILE A 57 -11.16 -6.72 -8.36
CA ILE A 57 -12.30 -6.39 -7.49
C ILE A 57 -13.11 -5.20 -8.03
N ALA A 58 -12.42 -4.14 -8.46
CA ALA A 58 -13.00 -2.90 -8.97
C ALA A 58 -13.33 -2.97 -10.46
N VAL A 59 -12.78 -3.93 -11.20
CA VAL A 59 -13.08 -4.13 -12.63
C VAL A 59 -14.10 -5.28 -12.80
N LYS A 60 -14.81 -5.27 -13.93
CA LYS A 60 -15.70 -6.38 -14.32
C LYS A 60 -14.94 -7.72 -14.27
N PRO A 61 -15.56 -8.79 -13.72
CA PRO A 61 -17.00 -8.96 -13.53
C PRO A 61 -17.55 -8.46 -12.18
N PHE A 62 -16.71 -8.16 -11.19
CA PHE A 62 -17.18 -7.84 -9.85
C PHE A 62 -17.63 -6.38 -9.70
N ASP A 63 -16.86 -5.43 -10.23
CA ASP A 63 -17.20 -3.99 -10.27
C ASP A 63 -17.72 -3.46 -8.91
N LEU A 64 -17.00 -3.79 -7.82
CA LEU A 64 -17.50 -3.54 -6.46
C LEU A 64 -17.33 -2.09 -6.01
N TYR A 65 -16.39 -1.35 -6.60
CA TYR A 65 -16.14 0.07 -6.33
C TYR A 65 -15.37 0.73 -7.48
N ASP A 66 -15.45 2.06 -7.59
CA ASP A 66 -14.60 2.87 -8.47
C ASP A 66 -13.52 3.62 -7.66
N VAL A 67 -12.38 3.86 -8.29
CA VAL A 67 -11.29 4.71 -7.77
C VAL A 67 -11.39 6.07 -8.46
N ASN A 68 -11.48 7.15 -7.69
CA ASN A 68 -11.79 8.51 -8.13
C ASN A 68 -13.14 8.64 -8.86
N ASP A 69 -13.37 9.79 -9.48
CA ASP A 69 -14.68 10.22 -10.00
C ASP A 69 -15.17 9.43 -11.21
N SER A 70 -14.28 8.75 -11.93
CA SER A 70 -14.65 8.00 -13.12
C SER A 70 -14.16 6.56 -13.09
N SER A 71 -14.86 5.69 -13.81
CA SER A 71 -14.44 4.32 -14.08
C SER A 71 -13.27 4.23 -15.08
N LYS A 72 -12.71 5.37 -15.50
CA LYS A 72 -11.57 5.45 -16.42
C LYS A 72 -10.31 5.65 -15.60
N TYR A 73 -9.19 5.27 -16.19
CA TYR A 73 -7.90 5.48 -15.54
C TYR A 73 -7.44 6.93 -15.68
N GLU A 74 -7.33 7.60 -14.55
CA GLU A 74 -7.03 9.02 -14.43
C GLU A 74 -5.59 9.28 -13.97
N VAL A 75 -5.13 10.52 -14.16
CA VAL A 75 -3.82 10.97 -13.64
C VAL A 75 -3.72 10.75 -12.12
N MET A 76 -4.82 10.95 -11.40
CA MET A 76 -4.85 10.80 -9.94
C MET A 76 -4.69 9.36 -9.48
N ASP A 77 -5.08 8.39 -10.30
CA ASP A 77 -4.80 6.98 -10.06
C ASP A 77 -3.30 6.72 -10.07
N ILE A 78 -2.56 7.34 -10.99
CA ILE A 78 -1.10 7.25 -11.01
C ILE A 78 -0.51 7.80 -9.70
N VAL A 79 -1.04 8.92 -9.21
CA VAL A 79 -0.62 9.50 -7.93
C VAL A 79 -0.86 8.51 -6.79
N ILE A 80 -2.02 7.87 -6.74
CA ILE A 80 -2.35 6.87 -5.71
C ILE A 80 -1.41 5.65 -5.81
N TYR A 81 -1.38 4.97 -6.95
CA TYR A 81 -0.67 3.69 -7.11
C TYR A 81 0.85 3.83 -7.04
N TYR A 82 1.42 4.88 -7.65
CA TYR A 82 2.87 5.00 -7.80
C TYR A 82 3.52 5.91 -6.76
N PHE A 83 2.76 6.81 -6.13
CA PHE A 83 3.33 7.78 -5.21
C PHE A 83 2.75 7.70 -3.81
N ASN A 84 1.49 7.30 -3.63
CA ASN A 84 0.86 7.24 -2.31
C ASN A 84 1.13 5.88 -1.63
N TYR A 85 0.86 4.77 -2.32
CA TYR A 85 1.04 3.44 -1.77
C TYR A 85 2.51 3.07 -1.47
N PRO A 86 3.53 3.39 -2.31
CA PRO A 86 4.89 2.96 -2.02
C PRO A 86 5.50 3.55 -0.74
N PRO A 87 5.36 4.87 -0.44
CA PRO A 87 5.76 5.41 0.86
C PRO A 87 5.03 4.77 2.04
N PHE A 88 3.73 4.45 1.89
CA PHE A 88 2.99 3.74 2.93
C PHE A 88 3.58 2.34 3.20
N THR A 89 3.86 1.56 2.15
CA THR A 89 4.53 0.26 2.28
C THR A 89 5.93 0.41 2.87
N TYR A 90 6.69 1.43 2.49
CA TYR A 90 8.00 1.71 3.06
C TYR A 90 7.93 1.94 4.56
N ILE A 91 6.99 2.78 5.02
CA ILE A 91 6.77 3.06 6.46
C ILE A 91 6.40 1.77 7.20
N PHE A 92 5.48 0.97 6.64
CA PHE A 92 5.10 -0.32 7.20
C PHE A 92 6.30 -1.26 7.35
N LEU A 93 7.12 -1.42 6.31
CA LEU A 93 8.30 -2.29 6.37
C LEU A 93 9.37 -1.74 7.33
N TRP A 94 9.52 -0.42 7.40
CA TRP A 94 10.50 0.23 8.27
C TRP A 94 10.22 -0.04 9.75
N PHE A 95 8.98 0.10 10.19
CA PHE A 95 8.57 -0.23 11.56
C PHE A 95 8.64 -1.73 11.84
N TYR A 96 8.23 -2.55 10.86
CA TYR A 96 8.35 -4.01 10.95
C TYR A 96 9.78 -4.46 11.22
N ASP A 97 10.74 -3.94 10.45
CA ASP A 97 12.16 -4.23 10.66
C ASP A 97 12.66 -3.62 11.98
N LYS A 98 12.17 -2.44 12.39
CA LYS A 98 12.66 -1.71 13.61
C LYS A 98 12.45 -2.50 14.86
N TRP A 99 11.25 -3.03 15.00
CA TRP A 99 10.90 -3.78 16.18
C TRP A 99 11.21 -5.27 16.03
N LYS A 100 11.81 -5.68 14.90
CA LYS A 100 12.18 -7.07 14.58
C LYS A 100 11.06 -8.05 14.94
N LEU A 101 9.83 -7.69 14.55
CA LEU A 101 8.62 -8.32 15.06
C LEU A 101 8.54 -9.80 14.67
N LYS A 102 8.34 -10.66 15.68
CA LYS A 102 8.22 -12.12 15.53
C LYS A 102 7.02 -12.65 16.32
N GLY A 103 6.55 -13.84 15.94
CA GLY A 103 5.47 -14.53 16.63
C GLY A 103 4.19 -13.69 16.74
N ILE A 104 3.63 -13.60 17.95
CA ILE A 104 2.37 -12.89 18.21
C ILE A 104 2.43 -11.40 17.87
N TYR A 105 3.57 -10.73 18.14
CA TYR A 105 3.72 -9.30 17.89
C TYR A 105 3.67 -8.96 16.40
N ARG A 106 4.15 -9.86 15.53
CA ARG A 106 3.97 -9.71 14.07
C ARG A 106 2.50 -9.75 13.69
N ASN A 107 1.73 -10.67 14.25
CA ASN A 107 0.32 -10.83 13.91
C ASN A 107 -0.49 -9.61 14.40
N LEU A 108 -0.24 -9.14 15.63
CA LEU A 108 -0.85 -7.92 16.16
C LEU A 108 -0.51 -6.70 15.32
N TYR A 109 0.73 -6.60 14.84
CA TYR A 109 1.16 -5.53 13.95
C TYR A 109 0.42 -5.54 12.61
N ILE A 110 0.28 -6.71 11.97
CA ILE A 110 -0.48 -6.85 10.71
C ILE A 110 -1.94 -6.47 10.92
N ILE A 111 -2.58 -6.94 12.00
CA ILE A 111 -3.97 -6.61 12.31
C ILE A 111 -4.12 -5.11 12.59
N GLY A 112 -3.21 -4.53 13.39
CA GLY A 112 -3.22 -3.10 13.69
C GLY A 112 -3.09 -2.24 12.43
N PHE A 113 -2.14 -2.57 11.55
CA PHE A 113 -1.99 -1.86 10.28
C PHE A 113 -3.16 -2.08 9.33
N SER A 114 -3.77 -3.27 9.33
CA SER A 114 -5.01 -3.53 8.59
C SER A 114 -6.13 -2.60 9.05
N LEU A 115 -6.35 -2.45 10.37
CA LEU A 115 -7.35 -1.52 10.89
C LEU A 115 -7.04 -0.06 10.56
N ILE A 116 -5.76 0.34 10.60
CA ILE A 116 -5.33 1.68 10.18
C ILE A 116 -5.65 1.90 8.69
N SER A 117 -5.36 0.93 7.83
CA SER A 117 -5.68 1.01 6.40
C SER A 117 -7.19 1.11 6.16
N VAL A 118 -8.02 0.33 6.85
CA VAL A 118 -9.48 0.45 6.77
C VAL A 118 -9.97 1.83 7.21
N PHE A 119 -9.38 2.38 8.27
CA PHE A 119 -9.71 3.72 8.73
C PHE A 119 -9.37 4.79 7.67
N PHE A 120 -8.20 4.70 7.03
CA PHE A 120 -7.83 5.59 5.93
C PHE A 120 -8.70 5.40 4.69
N GLU A 121 -9.06 4.16 4.35
CA GLU A 121 -9.99 3.86 3.26
C GLU A 121 -11.36 4.49 3.53
N TRP A 122 -11.85 4.40 4.76
CA TRP A 122 -13.10 5.04 5.16
C TRP A 122 -13.04 6.57 5.04
N LEU A 123 -11.93 7.21 5.46
CA LEU A 123 -11.72 8.63 5.24
C LEU A 123 -11.69 8.99 3.75
N ALA A 124 -10.99 8.19 2.94
CA ALA A 124 -10.91 8.35 1.50
C ALA A 124 -12.30 8.21 0.83
N HIS A 125 -13.13 7.28 1.31
CA HIS A 125 -14.51 7.14 0.89
C HIS A 125 -15.36 8.39 1.21
N LEU A 126 -15.21 8.97 2.40
CA LEU A 126 -15.89 10.23 2.74
C LEU A 126 -15.45 11.41 1.85
N CYS A 127 -14.22 11.37 1.36
CA CYS A 127 -13.68 12.34 0.40
C CYS A 127 -13.92 11.95 -1.06
N HIS A 128 -14.80 10.98 -1.36
CA HIS A 128 -15.14 10.52 -2.70
C HIS A 128 -13.98 9.94 -3.54
N VAL A 129 -12.85 9.58 -2.91
CA VAL A 129 -11.75 8.88 -3.58
C VAL A 129 -12.10 7.43 -3.91
N PHE A 130 -12.91 6.79 -3.06
CA PHE A 130 -13.45 5.46 -3.33
C PHE A 130 -14.97 5.53 -3.36
N ILE A 131 -15.58 5.17 -4.48
CA ILE A 131 -17.04 5.18 -4.64
C ILE A 131 -17.53 3.74 -4.63
N TYR A 132 -18.09 3.30 -3.50
CA TYR A 132 -18.57 1.93 -3.35
C TYR A 132 -19.87 1.68 -4.13
N LYS A 133 -19.90 0.59 -4.92
CA LYS A 133 -21.09 0.10 -5.62
C LYS A 133 -21.71 -1.09 -4.90
N GLY A 134 -20.89 -2.10 -4.60
CA GLY A 134 -21.25 -3.31 -3.87
C GLY A 134 -20.23 -3.69 -2.80
N TRP A 135 -19.12 -2.95 -2.72
CA TRP A 135 -18.10 -3.13 -1.70
C TRP A 135 -18.63 -2.77 -0.32
N LYS A 136 -18.30 -3.59 0.68
CA LYS A 136 -18.55 -3.28 2.09
C LYS A 136 -17.21 -3.13 2.77
N LEU A 137 -17.05 -2.04 3.52
CA LEU A 137 -15.80 -1.70 4.23
C LEU A 137 -15.26 -2.83 5.12
N TRP A 138 -16.11 -3.73 5.62
CA TRP A 138 -15.67 -4.88 6.43
C TRP A 138 -14.96 -5.98 5.63
N TYR A 139 -15.02 -5.98 4.29
CA TYR A 139 -14.23 -6.87 3.44
C TYR A 139 -12.76 -6.46 3.40
N SER A 140 -12.49 -5.15 3.41
CA SER A 140 -11.15 -4.55 3.35
C SER A 140 -10.13 -5.09 4.35
N PRO A 141 -10.43 -5.26 5.65
CA PRO A 141 -9.42 -5.74 6.59
C PRO A 141 -8.83 -7.09 6.22
N PHE A 142 -9.63 -7.99 5.61
CA PHE A 142 -9.17 -9.31 5.17
C PHE A 142 -8.20 -9.20 3.99
N ILE A 143 -8.50 -8.30 3.04
CA ILE A 143 -7.61 -8.03 1.90
C ILE A 143 -6.31 -7.39 2.38
N TYR A 144 -6.38 -6.40 3.26
CA TYR A 144 -5.18 -5.75 3.80
C TYR A 144 -4.30 -6.73 4.58
N ILE A 145 -4.87 -7.68 5.32
CA ILE A 145 -4.08 -8.74 5.97
C ILE A 145 -3.28 -9.54 4.93
N VAL A 146 -3.91 -9.96 3.82
CA VAL A 146 -3.24 -10.70 2.75
C VAL A 146 -2.13 -9.86 2.12
N ILE A 147 -2.40 -8.59 1.82
CA ILE A 147 -1.42 -7.64 1.28
C ILE A 147 -0.22 -7.48 2.24
N PHE A 148 -0.45 -7.24 3.53
CA PHE A 148 0.62 -7.07 4.50
C PHE A 148 1.46 -8.33 4.72
N ILE A 149 0.82 -9.51 4.68
CA ILE A 149 1.55 -10.79 4.68
C ILE A 149 2.45 -10.88 3.45
N SER A 150 1.95 -10.49 2.28
CA SER A 150 2.74 -10.48 1.04
C SER A 150 3.92 -9.52 1.10
N TYR A 151 3.76 -8.32 1.69
CA TYR A 151 4.86 -7.38 1.90
C TYR A 151 5.94 -7.93 2.82
N ILE A 152 5.55 -8.55 3.93
CA ILE A 152 6.50 -9.18 4.85
C ILE A 152 7.23 -10.34 4.16
N PHE A 153 6.53 -11.12 3.34
CA PHE A 153 7.15 -12.20 2.57
C PHE A 153 8.21 -11.66 1.60
N VAL A 154 7.87 -10.65 0.80
CA VAL A 154 8.82 -10.01 -0.13
C VAL A 154 9.98 -9.37 0.61
N PHE A 155 9.72 -8.70 1.75
CA PHE A 155 10.76 -8.16 2.62
C PHE A 155 11.79 -9.22 3.02
N HIS A 156 11.35 -10.37 3.56
CA HIS A 156 12.25 -11.46 3.95
C HIS A 156 12.94 -12.08 2.75
N LEU A 157 12.28 -12.20 1.60
CA LEU A 157 12.89 -12.72 0.38
C LEU A 157 14.03 -11.81 -0.09
N THR A 158 13.78 -10.51 -0.19
CA THR A 158 14.77 -9.50 -0.59
C THR A 158 15.97 -9.48 0.35
N GLU A 159 15.74 -9.44 1.66
CA GLU A 159 16.83 -9.45 2.64
C GLU A 159 17.67 -10.73 2.59
N ASN A 160 17.02 -11.88 2.36
CA ASN A 160 17.72 -13.16 2.20
C ASN A 160 18.59 -13.22 0.92
N LEU A 161 18.14 -12.61 -0.17
CA LEU A 161 18.85 -12.60 -1.45
C LEU A 161 20.01 -11.60 -1.44
N LEU A 162 19.85 -10.46 -0.76
CA LEU A 162 20.90 -9.44 -0.68
C LEU A 162 21.95 -9.72 0.38
N ASN A 163 21.59 -10.44 1.45
CA ASN A 163 22.48 -10.77 2.55
C ASN A 163 22.65 -12.30 2.74
N PRO A 164 23.11 -13.05 1.72
CA PRO A 164 23.16 -14.52 1.77
C PRO A 164 24.10 -15.05 2.87
N ASN A 165 25.10 -14.27 3.27
CA ASN A 165 26.08 -14.64 4.29
C ASN A 165 25.56 -14.58 5.73
N GLN A 166 24.45 -13.89 6.01
CA GLN A 166 23.85 -13.89 7.36
C GLN A 166 23.13 -15.21 7.68
N LYS A 167 22.60 -15.90 6.66
CA LYS A 167 21.97 -17.24 6.82
C LYS A 167 22.96 -18.33 7.22
N LYS A 168 24.22 -18.25 6.78
CA LYS A 168 25.27 -19.21 7.17
C LYS A 168 25.67 -19.08 8.64
N LYS A 169 25.57 -17.88 9.22
CA LYS A 169 25.92 -17.63 10.63
C LYS A 169 24.82 -17.95 11.65
N SER A 170 23.54 -18.00 11.26
CA SER A 170 22.47 -18.41 12.20
C SER A 170 22.17 -19.92 12.17
N LYS A 171 22.84 -20.66 11.28
CA LYS A 171 22.74 -22.13 11.15
C LYS A 171 24.03 -22.85 11.60
N ALA A 172 25.07 -22.10 11.98
CA ALA A 172 26.31 -22.61 12.57
C ALA A 172 26.32 -22.23 14.05
#